data_AF-A0A6H5HD23-F1
#
_entry.id   AF-A0A6H5HD23-F1
#
_cell.length_a   1.000
_cell.length_b   1.000
_cell.length_c   1.000
_cell.angle_alpha   90.00
_cell.angle_beta   90.00
_cell.angle_gamma   90.00
#
_symmetry.space_group_name_H-M   'P 1'
#
loop_
_entity.id
_entity.type
_entity.pdbx_description
1 polymer ?
#
loop_
_entity_poly.entity_id
_entity_poly.type
_entity_poly.pdbx_seq_one_letter_code
_entity_poly.pdbx_strand_id
1 'polypeptide(L)'
;MGFKLFFVESVCDDPQIVEQNIMEVKVNSPDYTNMPKDMALNDFLLRIEHYKEKYEPLEEDTEAHLSFMKIYNTGEKVLVHKHEGHIQSRIVYYLMNIHIVPRTIYIARHGESKHNLEGRIGGDSELSERGQIFADALAKYIQEQNISGLRVWTSWLKRTIQTVARIPAPQERWKALNEIDAGICEEMTYEEIKSKYPDDFTARDQAKFTYRYPRGESYEDLVARLEPVIMELERQGNVLVVSHQAVIRCLLAYLLDKSADELPYLHVPLHTIIKLTPVAYGCKVDYIPFEIGAVDTHRPKPKVRRRIKI
;
A
#
# COMPACT_ATOMS: atom_id res chain seq x y z
N MET A 1 -27.25 -14.92 -17.49
CA MET A 1 -26.19 -14.94 -16.46
C MET A 1 -26.73 -14.18 -15.26
N GLY A 2 -26.89 -14.84 -14.12
CA GLY A 2 -27.26 -14.19 -12.85
C GLY A 2 -26.03 -13.76 -12.06
N PHE A 3 -26.20 -12.87 -11.08
CA PHE A 3 -25.13 -12.52 -10.15
C PHE A 3 -24.85 -13.67 -9.19
N LYS A 4 -23.58 -13.88 -8.84
CA LYS A 4 -23.20 -14.73 -7.71
C LYS A 4 -23.24 -13.92 -6.42
N LEU A 5 -23.71 -14.52 -5.34
CA LEU A 5 -23.75 -13.91 -4.01
C LEU A 5 -22.66 -14.53 -3.12
N PHE A 6 -21.99 -13.69 -2.33
CA PHE A 6 -21.05 -14.11 -1.30
C PHE A 6 -21.23 -13.17 -0.11
N PHE A 7 -21.64 -13.71 1.03
CA PHE A 7 -21.93 -12.91 2.22
C PHE A 7 -20.70 -12.86 3.14
N VAL A 8 -20.45 -11.70 3.74
CA VAL A 8 -19.40 -11.53 4.77
C VAL A 8 -20.09 -10.97 6.01
N GLU A 9 -20.15 -11.77 7.06
CA GLU A 9 -20.78 -11.43 8.33
C GLU A 9 -19.70 -11.20 9.38
N SER A 10 -19.65 -9.99 9.95
CA SER A 10 -18.76 -9.65 11.05
C SER A 10 -19.51 -9.79 12.37
N VAL A 11 -19.14 -10.79 13.16
CA VAL A 11 -19.74 -11.07 14.47
C VAL A 11 -18.78 -10.59 15.55
N CYS A 12 -19.22 -9.66 16.40
CA CYS A 12 -18.40 -9.16 17.51
C CYS A 12 -19.24 -9.15 18.77
N ASP A 13 -18.89 -10.00 19.73
CA ASP A 13 -19.52 -10.07 21.05
C ASP A 13 -18.61 -9.53 22.16
N ASP A 14 -17.34 -9.22 21.85
CA ASP A 14 -16.43 -8.52 22.76
C ASP A 14 -16.87 -7.06 22.97
N PRO A 15 -17.30 -6.67 24.19
CA PRO A 15 -17.75 -5.31 24.47
C PRO A 15 -16.66 -4.25 24.28
N GLN A 16 -15.38 -4.58 24.53
CA GLN A 16 -14.27 -3.65 24.39
C GLN A 16 -14.04 -3.28 22.93
N ILE A 17 -14.09 -4.27 22.04
CA ILE A 17 -13.98 -4.05 20.59
C ILE A 17 -15.18 -3.25 20.08
N VAL A 18 -16.39 -3.57 20.53
CA VAL A 18 -17.61 -2.85 20.15
C VAL A 18 -17.52 -1.38 20.57
N GLU A 19 -17.18 -1.10 21.82
CA GLU A 19 -17.04 0.26 22.34
C GLU A 19 -15.95 1.04 21.59
N GLN A 20 -14.78 0.44 21.37
CA GLN A 20 -13.69 1.05 20.62
C GLN A 20 -14.12 1.44 19.19
N ASN A 21 -14.80 0.54 18.48
CA ASN A 21 -15.30 0.80 17.13
C ASN A 21 -16.34 1.94 17.10
N ILE A 22 -17.22 2.00 18.10
CA ILE A 22 -18.21 3.08 18.23
C ILE A 22 -17.50 4.41 18.44
N MET A 23 -16.54 4.46 19.37
CA MET A 23 -15.80 5.67 19.71
C MET A 23 -14.95 6.20 18.56
N GLU A 24 -14.32 5.31 17.79
CA GLU A 24 -13.46 5.70 16.68
C GLU A 24 -14.28 6.23 15.49
N VAL A 25 -15.37 5.54 15.14
CA VAL A 25 -16.05 5.77 13.86
C VAL A 25 -17.42 6.42 14.02
N LYS A 26 -18.22 5.95 14.98
CA LYS A 26 -19.65 6.29 15.06
C LYS A 26 -19.88 7.59 15.81
N VAL A 27 -19.14 7.85 16.88
CA VAL A 27 -19.26 9.11 17.63
C VAL A 27 -18.85 10.33 16.79
N ASN A 28 -17.99 10.13 15.79
CA ASN A 28 -17.58 11.19 14.84
C ASN A 28 -18.46 11.23 13.58
N SER A 29 -19.55 10.44 13.52
CA SER A 29 -20.50 10.39 12.41
C SER A 29 -21.35 11.67 12.33
N PRO A 30 -21.82 12.07 11.14
CA PRO A 30 -22.81 13.13 10.98
C PRO A 30 -24.03 12.98 11.89
N ASP A 31 -24.44 11.74 12.19
CA ASP A 31 -25.58 11.41 13.07
C ASP A 31 -25.46 11.99 14.49
N TYR A 32 -24.24 12.25 14.97
CA TYR A 32 -23.95 12.64 16.37
C TYR A 32 -23.27 14.01 16.51
N THR A 33 -23.24 14.83 15.45
CA THR A 33 -22.48 16.10 15.37
C THR A 33 -22.68 17.06 16.57
N ASN A 34 -23.88 17.07 17.17
CA ASN A 34 -24.24 17.97 18.28
C ASN A 34 -24.46 17.24 19.61
N MET A 35 -24.02 15.99 19.72
CA MET A 35 -24.22 15.17 20.90
C MET A 35 -22.89 14.96 21.64
N PRO A 36 -22.87 15.06 22.99
CA PRO A 36 -21.71 14.65 23.79
C PRO A 36 -21.34 13.19 23.50
N LYS A 37 -20.03 12.88 23.48
CA LYS A 37 -19.52 11.55 23.10
C LYS A 37 -20.12 10.42 23.93
N ASP A 38 -20.23 10.61 25.25
CA ASP A 38 -20.79 9.60 26.15
C ASP A 38 -22.28 9.36 25.89
N MET A 39 -23.03 10.38 25.48
CA MET A 39 -24.43 10.22 25.08
C MET A 39 -24.56 9.51 23.74
N ALA A 40 -23.69 9.84 22.78
CA ALA A 40 -23.66 9.18 21.46
C ALA A 40 -23.32 7.70 21.58
N LEU A 41 -22.37 7.34 22.45
CA LEU A 41 -22.03 5.95 22.76
C LEU A 41 -23.26 5.19 23.31
N ASN A 42 -23.92 5.75 24.33
CA ASN A 42 -25.11 5.13 24.93
C ASN A 42 -26.27 4.97 23.94
N ASP A 43 -26.55 5.99 23.14
CA ASP A 43 -27.57 5.93 22.08
C ASP A 43 -27.25 4.84 21.05
N PHE A 44 -25.99 4.75 20.61
CA PHE A 44 -25.58 3.74 19.65
C PHE A 44 -25.64 2.31 20.23
N LEU A 45 -25.33 2.13 21.52
CA LEU A 45 -25.50 0.85 22.21
C LEU A 45 -26.98 0.44 22.26
N LEU A 46 -27.90 1.36 22.55
CA LEU A 46 -29.34 1.09 22.50
C LEU A 46 -29.79 0.70 21.08
N ARG A 47 -29.24 1.36 20.06
CA ARG A 47 -29.50 1.01 18.66
C ARG A 47 -29.04 -0.42 18.34
N ILE A 48 -27.89 -0.85 18.86
CA ILE A 48 -27.41 -2.23 18.71
C ILE A 48 -28.39 -3.22 19.37
N GLU A 49 -28.85 -2.94 20.60
CA GLU A 49 -29.83 -3.79 21.29
C GLU A 49 -31.12 -3.94 20.47
N HIS A 50 -31.60 -2.87 19.84
CA HIS A 50 -32.77 -2.92 18.97
C HIS A 50 -32.57 -3.87 17.77
N TYR A 51 -31.40 -3.87 17.14
CA TYR A 51 -31.11 -4.82 16.06
C TYR A 51 -30.99 -6.27 16.55
N LYS A 52 -30.47 -6.50 17.77
CA LYS A 52 -30.36 -7.84 18.36
C LYS A 52 -31.71 -8.53 18.50
N GLU A 53 -32.80 -7.80 18.73
CA GLU A 53 -34.16 -8.36 18.84
C GLU A 53 -34.65 -9.06 17.56
N LYS A 54 -34.07 -8.72 16.40
CA LYS A 54 -34.48 -9.22 15.08
C LYS A 54 -33.35 -9.88 14.31
N TYR A 55 -32.15 -9.92 14.85
CA TYR A 55 -30.98 -10.41 14.15
C TYR A 55 -31.01 -11.94 14.07
N GLU A 56 -30.97 -12.45 12.83
CA GLU A 56 -30.84 -13.87 12.52
C GLU A 56 -29.45 -14.07 11.86
N PRO A 57 -28.48 -14.68 12.56
CA PRO A 57 -27.15 -14.88 12.02
C PRO A 57 -27.15 -15.93 10.91
N LEU A 58 -26.15 -15.91 10.03
CA LEU A 58 -25.98 -16.97 9.03
C LEU A 58 -25.59 -18.29 9.70
N GLU A 59 -26.37 -19.35 9.47
CA GLU A 59 -26.12 -20.69 10.03
C GLU A 59 -25.93 -21.72 8.91
N GLU A 60 -24.97 -22.64 9.09
CA GLU A 60 -24.56 -23.60 8.04
C GLU A 60 -25.70 -24.54 7.63
N ASP A 61 -26.55 -24.93 8.59
CA ASP A 61 -27.63 -25.89 8.40
C ASP A 61 -28.85 -25.27 7.71
N THR A 62 -29.29 -24.08 8.15
CA THR A 62 -30.46 -23.40 7.58
C THR A 62 -30.12 -22.71 6.26
N GLU A 63 -28.92 -22.15 6.14
CA GLU A 63 -28.43 -21.45 4.95
C GLU A 63 -27.45 -22.29 4.14
N ALA A 64 -27.64 -23.61 4.14
CA ALA A 64 -26.75 -24.57 3.48
C ALA A 64 -26.54 -24.30 1.98
N HIS A 65 -27.40 -23.51 1.33
CA HIS A 65 -27.33 -23.19 -0.08
C HIS A 65 -26.53 -21.91 -0.40
N LEU A 66 -26.15 -21.13 0.63
CA LEU A 66 -25.42 -19.87 0.47
C LEU A 66 -23.91 -20.07 0.54
N SER A 67 -23.17 -19.17 -0.09
CA SER A 67 -21.72 -19.01 0.08
C SER A 67 -21.46 -17.83 1.00
N PHE A 68 -20.78 -18.05 2.12
CA PHE A 68 -20.53 -16.99 3.09
C PHE A 68 -19.27 -17.20 3.93
N MET A 69 -18.88 -16.13 4.62
CA MET A 69 -17.80 -16.10 5.60
C MET A 69 -18.28 -15.37 6.85
N LYS A 70 -17.99 -15.94 8.03
CA LYS A 70 -18.18 -15.29 9.32
C LYS A 70 -16.83 -14.96 9.94
N ILE A 71 -16.64 -13.72 10.37
CA ILE A 71 -15.43 -13.26 11.04
C ILE A 71 -15.83 -12.87 12.46
N TYR A 72 -15.30 -13.59 13.44
CA TYR A 72 -15.60 -13.38 14.86
C TYR A 72 -14.52 -12.54 15.51
N ASN A 73 -14.92 -11.56 16.31
CA ASN A 73 -14.06 -10.74 17.17
C ASN A 73 -12.78 -10.29 16.46
N THR A 74 -12.96 -9.67 15.28
CA THR A 74 -11.86 -9.09 14.48
C THR A 74 -10.82 -10.10 13.99
N GLY A 75 -11.23 -11.35 13.80
CA GLY A 75 -10.40 -12.41 13.19
C GLY A 75 -9.96 -13.50 14.16
N GLU A 76 -10.41 -13.49 15.42
CA GLU A 76 -10.14 -14.54 16.41
C GLU A 76 -10.57 -15.92 15.89
N LYS A 77 -11.72 -15.97 15.23
CA LYS A 77 -12.23 -17.17 14.56
C LYS A 77 -12.83 -16.77 13.21
N VAL A 78 -12.57 -17.59 12.21
CA VAL A 78 -13.13 -17.44 10.87
C VAL A 78 -13.83 -18.74 10.47
N LEU A 79 -15.04 -18.62 9.94
CA LEU A 79 -15.80 -19.72 9.34
C LEU A 79 -16.04 -19.40 7.88
N VAL A 80 -15.80 -20.36 6.99
CA VAL A 80 -16.01 -20.22 5.55
C VAL A 80 -16.90 -21.35 5.06
N HIS A 81 -18.04 -21.01 4.47
CA HIS A 81 -19.01 -21.97 3.96
C HIS A 81 -19.14 -21.85 2.45
N LYS A 82 -18.95 -22.97 1.74
CA LYS A 82 -19.21 -23.12 0.29
C LYS A 82 -18.71 -21.98 -0.60
N HIS A 83 -17.50 -21.48 -0.36
CA HIS A 83 -16.90 -20.51 -1.29
C HIS A 83 -16.62 -21.18 -2.65
N GLU A 84 -16.89 -20.46 -3.73
CA GLU A 84 -16.78 -20.96 -5.11
C GLU A 84 -15.86 -20.10 -5.97
N GLY A 85 -14.91 -20.79 -6.62
CA GLY A 85 -14.04 -20.19 -7.62
C GLY A 85 -13.04 -19.19 -7.05
N HIS A 86 -12.20 -18.68 -7.95
CA HIS A 86 -11.01 -17.93 -7.57
C HIS A 86 -11.30 -16.64 -6.78
N ILE A 87 -12.32 -15.87 -7.17
CA ILE A 87 -12.59 -14.56 -6.56
C ILE A 87 -13.00 -14.70 -5.09
N GLN A 88 -13.90 -15.64 -4.77
CA GLN A 88 -14.35 -15.83 -3.39
C GLN A 88 -13.22 -16.37 -2.51
N SER A 89 -12.40 -17.31 -3.01
CA SER A 89 -11.20 -17.78 -2.29
C SER A 89 -10.23 -16.64 -1.99
N ARG A 90 -10.06 -15.69 -2.92
CA ARG A 90 -9.21 -14.52 -2.75
C ARG A 90 -9.76 -13.51 -1.74
N ILE A 91 -11.08 -13.30 -1.71
CA ILE A 91 -11.75 -12.49 -0.69
C ILE A 91 -11.52 -13.10 0.69
N VAL A 92 -11.74 -14.42 0.83
CA VAL A 92 -11.48 -15.15 2.08
C VAL A 92 -10.03 -14.99 2.52
N TYR A 93 -9.08 -15.25 1.61
CA TYR A 93 -7.65 -15.11 1.90
C TYR A 93 -7.29 -13.70 2.37
N TYR A 94 -7.81 -12.67 1.71
CA TYR A 94 -7.57 -11.28 2.11
C TYR A 94 -8.11 -10.99 3.52
N LEU A 95 -9.38 -11.31 3.76
CA LEU A 95 -10.06 -11.04 5.02
C LEU A 95 -9.46 -11.80 6.21
N MET A 96 -8.83 -12.96 5.97
CA MET A 96 -8.10 -13.71 7.01
C MET A 96 -6.76 -13.08 7.40
N ASN A 97 -6.20 -12.17 6.60
CA ASN A 97 -4.86 -11.62 6.82
C ASN A 97 -4.86 -10.14 7.24
N ILE A 98 -6.00 -9.45 7.18
CA ILE A 98 -6.13 -8.07 7.67
C ILE A 98 -6.33 -8.04 9.19
N HIS A 99 -5.94 -6.94 9.82
CA HIS A 99 -6.24 -6.67 11.22
C HIS A 99 -6.57 -5.19 11.44
N ILE A 100 -7.31 -4.89 12.52
CA ILE A 100 -7.73 -3.52 12.87
C ILE A 100 -6.80 -2.83 13.88
N VAL A 101 -5.79 -3.53 14.40
CA VAL A 101 -4.83 -2.94 15.36
C VAL A 101 -4.18 -1.69 14.75
N PRO A 102 -4.23 -0.53 15.44
CA PRO A 102 -3.59 0.69 14.97
C PRO A 102 -2.11 0.47 14.70
N ARG A 103 -1.66 0.87 13.52
CA ARG A 103 -0.27 0.71 13.06
C ARG A 103 0.17 1.90 12.23
N THR A 104 1.49 2.04 12.05
CA THR A 104 2.06 3.01 11.13
C THR A 104 2.94 2.32 10.10
N ILE A 105 2.72 2.66 8.84
CA ILE A 105 3.54 2.22 7.72
C ILE A 105 4.42 3.42 7.31
N TYR A 106 5.73 3.24 7.36
CA TYR A 106 6.70 4.22 6.87
C TYR A 106 7.19 3.75 5.51
N ILE A 107 7.17 4.62 4.50
CA ILE A 107 7.70 4.31 3.17
C ILE A 107 8.71 5.38 2.79
N ALA A 108 9.88 4.94 2.32
CA ALA A 108 10.88 5.83 1.74
C ALA A 108 11.51 5.17 0.52
N ARG A 109 12.00 5.98 -0.41
CA ARG A 109 12.95 5.48 -1.42
C ARG A 109 14.29 5.19 -0.75
N HIS A 110 15.11 4.37 -1.40
CA HIS A 110 16.55 4.39 -1.13
C HIS A 110 17.09 5.83 -1.19
N GLY A 111 18.20 6.10 -0.50
CA GLY A 111 18.94 7.35 -0.68
C GLY A 111 19.36 7.55 -2.14
N GLU A 112 19.56 8.81 -2.56
CA GLU A 112 20.05 9.13 -3.90
C GLU A 112 21.24 8.24 -4.31
N SER A 113 21.13 7.59 -5.47
CA SER A 113 22.14 6.69 -6.02
C SER A 113 22.98 7.34 -7.12
N LYS A 114 24.11 6.71 -7.49
CA LYS A 114 24.95 7.16 -8.61
C LYS A 114 24.16 7.24 -9.93
N HIS A 115 23.32 6.24 -10.23
CA HIS A 115 22.45 6.29 -11.41
C HIS A 115 21.42 7.43 -11.37
N ASN A 116 20.96 7.85 -10.18
CA ASN A 116 20.07 9.00 -10.11
C ASN A 116 20.78 10.28 -10.55
N LEU A 117 22.01 10.50 -10.10
CA LEU A 117 22.82 11.66 -10.52
C LEU A 117 23.07 11.69 -12.04
N GLU A 118 23.22 10.52 -12.64
CA GLU A 118 23.42 10.35 -14.10
C GLU A 118 22.10 10.35 -14.90
N GLY A 119 20.94 10.37 -14.24
CA GLY A 119 19.64 10.27 -14.91
C GLY A 119 19.35 8.91 -15.54
N ARG A 120 20.06 7.85 -15.11
CA ARG A 120 19.88 6.47 -15.59
C ARG A 120 18.77 5.75 -14.82
N ILE A 121 18.01 4.90 -15.52
CA ILE A 121 16.99 4.05 -14.91
C ILE A 121 17.53 2.64 -14.65
N GLY A 122 16.95 1.93 -13.68
CA GLY A 122 17.34 0.54 -13.39
C GLY A 122 18.75 0.39 -12.78
N GLY A 123 19.35 -0.78 -13.02
CA GLY A 123 20.66 -1.18 -12.56
C GLY A 123 20.74 -1.42 -11.05
N ASP A 124 21.97 -1.62 -10.56
CA ASP A 124 22.27 -1.90 -9.15
C ASP A 124 23.39 -0.98 -8.60
N SER A 125 23.32 0.31 -8.96
CA SER A 125 24.31 1.30 -8.50
C SER A 125 24.20 1.54 -6.99
N GLU A 126 25.33 1.90 -6.39
CA GLU A 126 25.43 2.28 -4.98
C GLU A 126 24.83 3.67 -4.70
N LEU A 127 24.67 3.97 -3.41
CA LEU A 127 24.36 5.33 -2.96
C LEU A 127 25.44 6.34 -3.38
N SER A 128 25.00 7.55 -3.68
CA SER A 128 25.83 8.74 -3.75
C SER A 128 26.23 9.21 -2.35
N GLU A 129 27.10 10.22 -2.25
CA GLU A 129 27.45 10.86 -0.97
C GLU A 129 26.20 11.40 -0.25
N ARG A 130 25.32 12.13 -0.97
CA ARG A 130 24.04 12.63 -0.41
C ARG A 130 23.11 11.48 -0.02
N GLY A 131 23.17 10.37 -0.76
CA GLY A 131 22.46 9.13 -0.42
C GLY A 131 22.89 8.54 0.92
N GLN A 132 24.20 8.54 1.22
CA GLN A 132 24.74 8.09 2.50
C GLN A 132 24.34 9.02 3.65
N ILE A 133 24.39 10.35 3.43
CA ILE A 133 23.93 11.33 4.43
C ILE A 133 22.44 11.10 4.77
N PHE A 134 21.61 10.81 3.75
CA PHE A 134 20.20 10.45 3.98
C PHE A 134 20.03 9.14 4.75
N ALA A 135 20.82 8.11 4.43
CA ALA A 135 20.78 6.84 5.17
C ALA A 135 21.02 7.05 6.67
N ASP A 136 21.98 7.91 7.00
CA ASP A 136 22.34 8.25 8.38
C ASP A 136 21.23 9.05 9.07
N ALA A 137 20.67 10.04 8.37
CA ALA A 137 19.58 10.84 8.89
C ALA A 137 18.30 10.01 9.09
N LEU A 138 17.99 9.10 8.15
CA LEU A 138 16.87 8.17 8.25
C LEU A 138 17.03 7.26 9.47
N ALA A 139 18.22 6.68 9.67
CA ALA A 139 18.49 5.82 10.81
C ALA A 139 18.33 6.55 12.13
N LYS A 140 18.86 7.78 12.24
CA LYS A 140 18.67 8.64 13.40
C LYS A 140 17.20 8.94 13.65
N TYR A 141 16.47 9.38 12.62
CA TYR A 141 15.04 9.69 12.73
C TYR A 141 14.23 8.50 13.25
N ILE A 142 14.44 7.31 12.67
CA ILE A 142 13.70 6.10 13.03
C ILE A 142 14.01 5.66 14.48
N GLN A 143 15.25 5.78 14.93
CA GLN A 143 15.62 5.51 16.32
C GLN A 143 14.94 6.49 17.28
N GLU A 144 14.90 7.79 16.94
CA GLU A 144 14.25 8.83 17.75
C GLU A 144 12.73 8.64 17.86
N GLN A 145 12.08 8.02 16.86
CA GLN A 145 10.65 7.71 16.93
C GLN A 145 10.33 6.60 17.96
N ASN A 146 11.31 5.82 18.42
CA ASN A 146 11.16 4.73 19.39
C ASN A 146 9.99 3.78 19.06
N ILE A 147 9.93 3.33 17.80
CA ILE A 147 8.80 2.56 17.28
C ILE A 147 8.86 1.11 17.76
N SER A 148 7.94 0.74 18.64
CA SER A 148 7.84 -0.64 19.13
C SER A 148 7.51 -1.63 18.01
N GLY A 149 8.21 -2.76 18.00
CA GLY A 149 7.99 -3.85 17.05
C GLY A 149 8.28 -3.51 15.59
N LEU A 150 9.07 -2.46 15.30
CA LEU A 150 9.38 -2.05 13.93
C LEU A 150 10.07 -3.17 13.15
N ARG A 151 9.54 -3.48 11.96
CA ARG A 151 10.22 -4.29 10.94
C ARG A 151 10.69 -3.41 9.79
N VAL A 152 11.83 -3.76 9.18
CA VAL A 152 12.39 -3.01 8.05
C VAL A 152 12.47 -3.89 6.82
N TRP A 153 11.84 -3.47 5.73
CA TRP A 153 11.85 -4.20 4.48
C TRP A 153 12.61 -3.45 3.41
N THR A 154 13.38 -4.22 2.64
CA THR A 154 14.17 -3.71 1.54
C THR A 154 13.99 -4.55 0.30
N SER A 155 14.33 -3.98 -0.84
CA SER A 155 14.63 -4.77 -2.04
C SER A 155 15.96 -5.52 -1.91
N TRP A 156 16.29 -6.32 -2.91
CA TRP A 156 17.62 -6.95 -3.02
C TRP A 156 18.70 -6.05 -3.61
N LEU A 157 18.36 -4.84 -4.06
CA LEU A 157 19.29 -3.92 -4.69
C LEU A 157 20.13 -3.16 -3.66
N LYS A 158 21.42 -2.97 -3.95
CA LYS A 158 22.44 -2.42 -3.04
C LYS A 158 21.99 -1.12 -2.38
N ARG A 159 21.42 -0.21 -3.17
CA ARG A 159 20.97 1.11 -2.69
C ARG A 159 19.94 1.04 -1.56
N THR A 160 18.98 0.12 -1.58
CA THR A 160 18.01 -0.02 -0.46
C THR A 160 18.67 -0.63 0.78
N ILE A 161 19.56 -1.61 0.58
CA ILE A 161 20.29 -2.29 1.66
C ILE A 161 21.25 -1.32 2.36
N GLN A 162 22.00 -0.52 1.60
CA GLN A 162 22.89 0.51 2.12
C GLN A 162 22.11 1.58 2.91
N THR A 163 20.90 1.95 2.44
CA THR A 163 20.07 2.99 3.07
C THR A 163 19.64 2.62 4.50
N VAL A 164 19.37 1.34 4.77
CA VAL A 164 18.87 0.87 6.07
C VAL A 164 19.95 0.29 6.97
N ALA A 165 21.21 0.26 6.53
CA ALA A 165 22.29 -0.50 7.17
C ALA A 165 22.51 -0.12 8.65
N ARG A 166 22.17 1.12 9.05
CA ARG A 166 22.35 1.64 10.41
C ARG A 166 21.06 1.64 11.24
N ILE A 167 19.97 1.04 10.75
CA ILE A 167 18.69 0.94 11.48
C ILE A 167 18.71 -0.33 12.34
N PRO A 168 18.65 -0.22 13.69
CA PRO A 168 18.73 -1.35 14.61
C PRO A 168 17.36 -2.03 14.79
N ALA A 169 16.81 -2.55 13.70
CA ALA A 169 15.54 -3.28 13.68
C ALA A 169 15.66 -4.52 12.79
N PRO A 170 14.85 -5.59 13.00
CA PRO A 170 14.85 -6.75 12.12
C PRO A 170 14.66 -6.35 10.65
N GLN A 171 15.58 -6.76 9.80
CA GLN A 171 15.60 -6.40 8.37
C GLN A 171 15.32 -7.60 7.48
N GLU A 172 14.45 -7.42 6.50
CA GLU A 172 14.07 -8.45 5.54
C GLU A 172 14.22 -7.95 4.11
N ARG A 173 14.59 -8.88 3.22
CA ARG A 173 14.86 -8.60 1.81
C ARG A 173 13.86 -9.30 0.93
N TRP A 174 13.05 -8.52 0.24
CA TRP A 174 12.00 -9.01 -0.64
C TRP A 174 12.41 -8.77 -2.08
N LYS A 175 12.59 -9.84 -2.86
CA LYS A 175 12.87 -9.70 -4.30
C LYS A 175 11.72 -9.00 -5.03
N ALA A 176 10.50 -9.20 -4.55
CA ALA A 176 9.30 -8.50 -5.00
C ALA A 176 9.34 -6.98 -4.77
N LEU A 177 10.25 -6.46 -3.93
CA LEU A 177 10.47 -5.02 -3.75
C LEU A 177 11.55 -4.44 -4.67
N ASN A 178 12.14 -5.22 -5.59
CA ASN A 178 13.05 -4.68 -6.62
C ASN A 178 12.32 -3.69 -7.53
N GLU A 179 13.04 -2.69 -8.01
CA GLU A 179 12.50 -1.69 -8.97
C GLU A 179 11.92 -2.39 -10.19
N ILE A 180 11.03 -1.69 -10.90
CA ILE A 180 10.51 -2.14 -12.19
C ILE A 180 11.67 -2.47 -13.14
N ASP A 181 11.64 -3.65 -13.75
CA ASP A 181 12.63 -4.09 -14.73
C ASP A 181 12.40 -3.35 -16.06
N ALA A 182 13.35 -2.50 -16.46
CA ALA A 182 13.28 -1.78 -17.73
C ALA A 182 13.78 -2.61 -18.93
N GLY A 183 14.13 -3.89 -18.73
CA GLY A 183 14.54 -4.82 -19.77
C GLY A 183 15.73 -4.30 -20.57
N ILE A 184 15.56 -4.17 -21.89
CA ILE A 184 16.62 -3.64 -22.77
C ILE A 184 16.98 -2.17 -22.52
N CYS A 185 16.17 -1.45 -21.72
CA CYS A 185 16.37 -0.05 -21.37
C CYS A 185 17.02 0.14 -19.99
N GLU A 186 17.41 -0.93 -19.31
CA GLU A 186 18.20 -0.86 -18.07
C GLU A 186 19.49 -0.06 -18.29
N GLU A 187 19.87 0.72 -17.27
CA GLU A 187 21.06 1.58 -17.22
C GLU A 187 21.10 2.70 -18.28
N MET A 188 20.00 2.94 -19.01
CA MET A 188 19.90 4.05 -19.97
C MET A 188 19.30 5.30 -19.33
N THR A 189 19.64 6.48 -19.87
CA THR A 189 18.88 7.70 -19.60
C THR A 189 17.61 7.75 -20.45
N TYR A 190 16.62 8.56 -20.03
CA TYR A 190 15.41 8.76 -20.85
C TYR A 190 15.71 9.36 -22.24
N GLU A 191 16.78 10.15 -22.36
CA GLU A 191 17.22 10.71 -23.65
C GLU A 191 17.81 9.62 -24.56
N GLU A 192 18.61 8.72 -24.01
CA GLU A 192 19.14 7.55 -24.72
C GLU A 192 18.00 6.64 -25.19
N ILE A 193 17.00 6.38 -24.34
CA ILE A 193 15.82 5.58 -24.70
C ILE A 193 15.03 6.27 -25.82
N LYS A 194 14.80 7.58 -25.72
CA LYS A 194 14.09 8.34 -26.76
C LYS A 194 14.82 8.29 -28.11
N SER A 195 16.15 8.30 -28.09
CA SER A 195 16.97 8.24 -29.31
C SER A 195 17.04 6.84 -29.92
N LYS A 196 17.25 5.80 -29.08
CA LYS A 196 17.43 4.41 -29.53
C LYS A 196 16.10 3.70 -29.81
N TYR A 197 15.07 3.98 -29.01
CA TYR A 197 13.76 3.32 -29.03
C TYR A 197 12.62 4.37 -28.99
N PRO A 198 12.49 5.21 -30.05
CA PRO A 198 11.51 6.30 -30.06
C PRO A 198 10.05 5.82 -29.99
N ASP A 199 9.75 4.66 -30.57
CA ASP A 199 8.42 4.07 -30.57
C ASP A 199 8.03 3.59 -29.17
N ASP A 200 8.94 2.88 -28.47
CA ASP A 200 8.77 2.47 -27.07
C ASP A 200 8.61 3.67 -26.13
N PHE A 201 9.42 4.71 -26.31
CA PHE A 201 9.31 5.96 -25.54
C PHE A 201 7.91 6.58 -25.69
N THR A 202 7.39 6.60 -26.93
CA THR A 202 6.06 7.14 -27.24
C THR A 202 4.94 6.24 -26.70
N ALA A 203 5.04 4.93 -26.88
CA ALA A 203 4.07 3.96 -26.39
C ALA A 203 3.94 4.02 -24.86
N ARG A 204 5.07 4.13 -24.15
CA ARG A 204 5.10 4.31 -22.70
C ARG A 204 4.42 5.59 -22.24
N ASP A 205 4.56 6.67 -23.00
CA ASP A 205 3.91 7.95 -22.67
C ASP A 205 2.39 7.90 -22.87
N GLN A 206 1.91 7.12 -23.82
CA GLN A 206 0.49 6.97 -24.13
C GLN A 206 -0.23 6.04 -23.13
N ALA A 207 0.41 4.95 -22.72
CA ALA A 207 -0.21 3.90 -21.90
C ALA A 207 0.72 3.42 -20.78
N LYS A 208 1.20 4.35 -19.94
CA LYS A 208 2.28 4.08 -18.96
C LYS A 208 2.00 2.94 -17.98
N PHE A 209 0.73 2.67 -17.65
CA PHE A 209 0.36 1.58 -16.74
C PHE A 209 0.55 0.19 -17.40
N THR A 210 0.01 0.01 -18.60
CA THR A 210 -0.01 -1.27 -19.33
C THR A 210 1.19 -1.49 -20.24
N TYR A 211 1.93 -0.43 -20.59
CA TYR A 211 3.16 -0.54 -21.35
C TYR A 211 4.17 -1.41 -20.60
N ARG A 212 4.66 -2.46 -21.28
CA ARG A 212 5.69 -3.36 -20.80
C ARG A 212 6.99 -3.06 -21.55
N TYR A 213 8.07 -2.80 -20.83
CA TYR A 213 9.39 -2.68 -21.48
C TYR A 213 9.74 -3.98 -22.22
N PRO A 214 10.39 -3.92 -23.40
CA PRO A 214 10.83 -5.14 -24.08
C PRO A 214 11.78 -5.94 -23.18
N ARG A 215 11.42 -7.20 -22.92
CA ARG A 215 12.11 -8.11 -21.98
C ARG A 215 12.17 -7.59 -20.54
N GLY A 216 11.25 -6.71 -20.16
CA GLY A 216 11.10 -6.18 -18.80
C GLY A 216 9.64 -6.23 -18.34
N GLU A 217 9.27 -5.28 -17.47
CA GLU A 217 7.99 -5.22 -16.79
C GLU A 217 7.16 -3.99 -17.20
N SER A 218 5.86 -4.09 -16.96
CA SER A 218 4.89 -2.99 -16.88
C SER A 218 4.55 -2.65 -15.43
N TYR A 219 3.81 -1.57 -15.19
CA TYR A 219 3.25 -1.32 -13.86
C TYR A 219 2.19 -2.37 -13.50
N GLU A 220 1.48 -2.95 -14.48
CA GLU A 220 0.54 -4.05 -14.26
C GLU A 220 1.25 -5.31 -13.74
N ASP A 221 2.39 -5.69 -14.34
CA ASP A 221 3.24 -6.79 -13.84
C ASP A 221 3.73 -6.51 -12.42
N LEU A 222 4.10 -5.26 -12.16
CA LEU A 222 4.58 -4.83 -10.85
C LEU A 222 3.50 -4.93 -9.76
N VAL A 223 2.25 -4.56 -10.07
CA VAL A 223 1.11 -4.73 -9.15
C VAL A 223 0.90 -6.20 -8.82
N ALA A 224 0.91 -7.08 -9.82
CA ALA A 224 0.79 -8.53 -9.60
C ALA A 224 1.94 -9.08 -8.75
N ARG A 225 3.19 -8.63 -9.00
CA ARG A 225 4.39 -9.03 -8.25
C ARG A 225 4.36 -8.55 -6.79
N LEU A 226 3.75 -7.40 -6.52
CA LEU A 226 3.68 -6.80 -5.18
C LEU A 226 2.56 -7.34 -4.32
N GLU A 227 1.67 -8.18 -4.87
CA GLU A 227 0.54 -8.73 -4.11
C GLU A 227 0.97 -9.42 -2.79
N PRO A 228 1.98 -10.30 -2.75
CA PRO A 228 2.40 -10.92 -1.50
C PRO A 228 2.97 -9.91 -0.48
N VAL A 229 3.59 -8.83 -0.96
CA VAL A 229 4.09 -7.74 -0.11
C VAL A 229 2.92 -6.99 0.51
N ILE A 230 1.88 -6.71 -0.26
CA ILE A 230 0.66 -6.04 0.22
C ILE A 230 -0.04 -6.89 1.29
N MET A 231 -0.18 -8.19 1.07
CA MET A 231 -0.78 -9.09 2.07
C MET A 231 0.02 -9.10 3.36
N GLU A 232 1.35 -9.13 3.28
CA GLU A 232 2.17 -9.07 4.49
C GLU A 232 2.09 -7.67 5.15
N LEU A 233 1.99 -6.57 4.38
CA LEU A 233 1.77 -5.23 4.94
C LEU A 233 0.48 -5.14 5.73
N GLU A 234 -0.58 -5.80 5.27
CA GLU A 234 -1.87 -5.86 5.97
C GLU A 234 -1.83 -6.65 7.27
N ARG A 235 -0.93 -7.66 7.33
CA ARG A 235 -0.77 -8.57 8.47
C ARG A 235 0.15 -8.01 9.55
N GLN A 236 1.10 -7.16 9.17
CA GLN A 236 2.11 -6.61 10.08
C GLN A 236 1.63 -5.35 10.80
N GLY A 237 2.21 -5.10 11.97
CA GLY A 237 2.08 -3.83 12.69
C GLY A 237 2.95 -2.72 12.08
N ASN A 238 3.90 -2.20 12.84
CA ASN A 238 4.76 -1.11 12.40
C ASN A 238 5.84 -1.59 11.42
N VAL A 239 5.90 -1.00 10.23
CA VAL A 239 6.86 -1.40 9.20
C VAL A 239 7.45 -0.19 8.49
N LEU A 240 8.76 -0.23 8.22
CA LEU A 240 9.46 0.68 7.32
C LEU A 240 9.81 -0.05 6.03
N VAL A 241 9.27 0.40 4.90
CA VAL A 241 9.61 -0.11 3.56
C VAL A 241 10.54 0.87 2.86
N VAL A 242 11.78 0.44 2.59
CA VAL A 242 12.74 1.18 1.76
C VAL A 242 12.87 0.52 0.39
N SER A 243 12.31 1.18 -0.63
CA SER A 243 12.22 0.63 -1.98
C SER A 243 12.50 1.70 -3.06
N HIS A 244 11.81 1.64 -4.19
CA HIS A 244 12.11 2.39 -5.40
C HIS A 244 10.89 3.14 -5.93
N GLN A 245 11.09 3.98 -6.95
CA GLN A 245 10.07 4.91 -7.37
C GLN A 245 8.82 4.20 -7.93
N ALA A 246 8.96 3.21 -8.82
CA ALA A 246 7.79 2.53 -9.39
C ALA A 246 7.09 1.62 -8.37
N VAL A 247 7.87 0.95 -7.52
CA VAL A 247 7.35 0.08 -6.45
C VAL A 247 6.52 0.87 -5.46
N ILE A 248 7.05 1.99 -4.94
CA ILE A 248 6.36 2.80 -3.94
C ILE A 248 5.09 3.43 -4.52
N ARG A 249 5.09 3.81 -5.81
CA ARG A 249 3.86 4.24 -6.48
C ARG A 249 2.77 3.17 -6.40
N CYS A 250 3.09 1.91 -6.61
CA CYS A 250 2.12 0.82 -6.52
C CYS A 250 1.60 0.62 -5.08
N LEU A 251 2.50 0.64 -4.09
CA LEU A 251 2.12 0.52 -2.68
C LEU A 251 1.23 1.69 -2.23
N LEU A 252 1.58 2.92 -2.62
CA LEU A 252 0.75 4.10 -2.34
C LEU A 252 -0.58 4.05 -3.07
N ALA A 253 -0.63 3.57 -4.31
CA ALA A 253 -1.89 3.45 -5.03
C ALA A 253 -2.85 2.48 -4.34
N TYR A 254 -2.33 1.38 -3.80
CA TYR A 254 -3.12 0.46 -2.98
C TYR A 254 -3.62 1.14 -1.69
N LEU A 255 -2.71 1.75 -0.90
CA LEU A 255 -3.05 2.32 0.41
C LEU A 255 -3.90 3.60 0.34
N LEU A 256 -3.88 4.30 -0.80
CA LEU A 256 -4.56 5.59 -1.01
C LEU A 256 -5.67 5.53 -2.06
N ASP A 257 -6.09 4.32 -2.44
CA ASP A 257 -7.16 4.04 -3.41
C ASP A 257 -7.00 4.86 -4.71
N LYS A 258 -5.84 4.71 -5.36
CA LYS A 258 -5.53 5.41 -6.62
C LYS A 258 -5.75 4.52 -7.82
N SER A 259 -6.34 5.10 -8.87
CA SER A 259 -6.62 4.39 -10.10
C SER A 259 -5.35 4.00 -10.87
N ALA A 260 -5.47 3.04 -11.78
CA ALA A 260 -4.40 2.63 -12.69
C ALA A 260 -3.87 3.80 -13.55
N ASP A 261 -4.70 4.80 -13.84
CA ASP A 261 -4.32 5.99 -14.60
C ASP A 261 -3.48 6.99 -13.80
N GLU A 262 -3.65 7.03 -12.49
CA GLU A 262 -2.94 7.91 -11.55
C GLU A 262 -1.64 7.27 -11.04
N LEU A 263 -1.67 5.96 -10.78
CA LEU A 263 -0.60 5.19 -10.13
C LEU A 263 0.80 5.47 -10.72
N PRO A 264 1.03 5.41 -12.06
CA PRO A 264 2.37 5.62 -12.64
C PRO A 264 2.91 7.05 -12.49
N TYR A 265 2.09 7.98 -12.00
CA TYR A 265 2.38 9.40 -11.87
C TYR A 265 2.28 9.91 -10.43
N LEU A 266 2.07 9.05 -9.44
CA LEU A 266 2.16 9.47 -8.04
C LEU A 266 3.57 10.02 -7.75
N HIS A 267 3.62 11.09 -6.96
CA HIS A 267 4.86 11.78 -6.63
C HIS A 267 5.52 11.08 -5.44
N VAL A 268 6.77 10.61 -5.63
CA VAL A 268 7.55 9.87 -4.63
C VAL A 268 8.97 10.44 -4.64
N PRO A 269 9.21 11.55 -3.91
CA PRO A 269 10.50 12.22 -3.94
C PRO A 269 11.59 11.38 -3.24
N LEU A 270 12.85 11.63 -3.60
CA LEU A 270 13.99 11.14 -2.82
C LEU A 270 14.03 11.84 -1.46
N HIS A 271 14.71 11.21 -0.50
CA HIS A 271 15.01 11.78 0.81
C HIS A 271 13.79 12.29 1.60
N THR A 272 12.66 11.62 1.43
CA THR A 272 11.40 11.93 2.11
C THR A 272 10.79 10.64 2.64
N ILE A 273 10.37 10.65 3.91
CA ILE A 273 9.52 9.59 4.47
C ILE A 273 8.07 9.96 4.16
N ILE A 274 7.32 8.97 3.69
CA ILE A 274 5.87 9.01 3.58
C ILE A 274 5.32 8.16 4.72
N LYS A 275 4.80 8.82 5.75
CA LYS A 275 4.21 8.18 6.92
C LYS A 275 2.72 7.99 6.68
N LEU A 276 2.27 6.76 6.82
CA LEU A 276 0.91 6.30 6.55
C LEU A 276 0.30 5.75 7.83
N THR A 277 -0.83 6.33 8.24
CA THR A 277 -1.62 5.86 9.39
C THR A 277 -2.99 5.43 8.89
N PRO A 278 -3.25 4.11 8.76
CA PRO A 278 -4.58 3.60 8.43
C PRO A 278 -5.62 4.10 9.43
N VAL A 279 -6.79 4.49 8.90
CA VAL A 279 -7.98 4.92 9.67
C VAL A 279 -9.21 4.27 9.04
N ALA A 280 -10.34 4.24 9.75
CA ALA A 280 -11.53 3.49 9.31
C ALA A 280 -11.99 3.71 7.86
N TYR A 281 -11.81 4.91 7.29
CA TYR A 281 -12.20 5.23 5.91
C TYR A 281 -11.05 5.70 5.02
N GLY A 282 -9.82 5.21 5.27
CA GLY A 282 -8.68 5.47 4.38
C GLY A 282 -7.36 5.46 5.10
N CYS A 283 -6.45 6.34 4.68
CA CYS A 283 -5.12 6.42 5.26
C CYS A 283 -4.69 7.89 5.36
N LYS A 284 -4.29 8.33 6.56
CA LYS A 284 -3.65 9.63 6.73
C LYS A 284 -2.23 9.56 6.18
N VAL A 285 -1.83 10.57 5.43
CA VAL A 285 -0.50 10.68 4.83
C VAL A 285 0.22 11.91 5.33
N ASP A 286 1.41 11.73 5.90
CA ASP A 286 2.32 12.80 6.30
C ASP A 286 3.63 12.65 5.52
N TYR A 287 4.05 13.71 4.82
CA TYR A 287 5.34 13.75 4.12
C TYR A 287 6.38 14.44 5.01
N ILE A 288 7.51 13.77 5.23
CA ILE A 288 8.57 14.21 6.13
C ILE A 288 9.86 14.32 5.29
N PRO A 289 10.09 15.47 4.64
CA PRO A 289 11.31 15.69 3.86
C PRO A 289 12.50 15.92 4.79
N PHE A 290 13.66 15.40 4.39
CA PHE A 290 14.92 15.68 5.06
C PHE A 290 15.58 16.89 4.40
N GLU A 291 16.30 17.71 5.18
CA GLU A 291 17.06 18.86 4.68
C GLU A 291 18.35 18.43 3.96
N ILE A 292 18.21 17.54 2.98
CA ILE A 292 19.28 16.97 2.19
C ILE A 292 18.84 17.08 0.72
N GLY A 293 19.64 17.75 -0.10
CA GLY A 293 19.32 17.90 -1.52
C GLY A 293 19.36 16.57 -2.26
N ALA A 294 18.49 16.41 -3.25
CA ALA A 294 18.48 15.29 -4.19
C ALA A 294 18.05 15.74 -5.58
N VAL A 295 18.42 14.99 -6.61
CA VAL A 295 17.88 15.18 -7.96
C VAL A 295 16.39 14.85 -8.01
N ASP A 296 15.64 15.55 -8.88
CA ASP A 296 14.27 15.16 -9.19
C ASP A 296 14.27 14.08 -10.28
N THR A 297 13.53 13.00 -10.01
CA THR A 297 13.37 11.85 -10.91
C THR A 297 11.91 11.66 -11.33
N HIS A 298 11.03 12.58 -10.93
CA HIS A 298 9.65 12.61 -11.33
C HIS A 298 9.53 13.14 -12.76
N ARG A 299 8.81 12.39 -13.61
CA ARG A 299 8.42 12.85 -14.94
C ARG A 299 6.89 12.95 -15.00
N PRO A 300 6.33 14.16 -15.17
CA PRO A 300 4.89 14.37 -15.18
C PRO A 300 4.23 13.68 -16.39
N LYS A 301 2.91 13.48 -16.30
CA LYS A 301 2.12 12.95 -17.41
C LYS A 301 2.20 13.92 -18.61
N PRO A 302 2.65 13.48 -19.79
CA PRO A 302 2.66 14.33 -20.97
C PRO A 302 1.26 14.81 -21.31
N LYS A 303 1.12 16.08 -21.72
CA LYS A 303 -0.14 16.60 -22.26
C LYS A 303 -0.35 16.01 -23.66
N VAL A 304 -1.06 14.87 -23.75
CA VAL A 304 -1.41 14.29 -25.06
C VAL A 304 -2.36 15.26 -25.77
N ARG A 305 -1.89 15.91 -26.86
CA ARG A 305 -2.78 16.65 -27.76
C ARG A 305 -3.71 15.61 -28.41
N ARG A 306 -4.98 15.57 -27.99
CA ARG A 306 -6.01 14.77 -28.68
C ARG A 306 -6.00 15.19 -30.16
N ARG A 307 -5.58 14.29 -31.06
CA ARG A 307 -5.86 14.46 -32.48
C ARG A 307 -7.38 14.38 -32.64
N ILE A 308 -8.00 15.50 -33.00
CA ILE A 308 -9.36 15.52 -33.49
C ILE A 308 -9.36 14.60 -34.72
N LYS A 309 -10.06 13.46 -34.63
CA LYS A 309 -10.38 12.69 -35.82
C LYS A 309 -11.34 13.58 -36.64
N ILE A 310 -10.84 14.09 -37.77
CA ILE A 310 -11.65 14.71 -38.82
C ILE A 310 -12.28 13.57 -39.62
#